data_AF-A0A9W7A4E0-F1
#
_entry.id   AF-A0A9W7A4E0-F1
#
_cell.length_a   1.000
_cell.length_b   1.000
_cell.length_c   1.000
_cell.angle_alpha   90.00
_cell.angle_beta   90.00
_cell.angle_gamma   90.00
#
_symmetry.space_group_name_H-M   'P 1'
#
loop_
_entity.id
_entity.type
_entity.pdbx_description
1 polymer ?
#
loop_
_entity_poly.entity_id
_entity_poly.type
_entity_poly.pdbx_seq_one_letter_code
_entity_poly.pdbx_strand_id
1 'polypeptide(L)'
;GIHVNAGEKLTYQYYDAGLSYDDANSEIVEDKDHIWYANVVNYLNWASPLTGESDEGGVGTLQDGWWTDVIDLMFWEGYSVHDYDIWGGDEEWHANFSLLNKGQCPIKVDDENVMKKAEGSLFYASYEMSSGGGGGGGDFHLSNNGTLSVKDKGVLDVMSYSSSFWTSGIVESSTSYFFLKGSIPTGTLEGETVYLNDGGLVDTTGIVTLLQKKEDNIIAFYNNNDPLSELSCPFAFLFGVEASADSMNCLEGWELGQVFDSGLWEGVRGNLTDGGVLRARLENIQVKDNEYLGVEAYNLKNLIIFSNERSDEFLNSFEDGKIAAKVDDRWPNNFPVSIPTLDSNVMCMFEDWKIEKYLDELKVL
;
A
#
# COMPACT_ATOMS: atom_id res chain seq x y z
N GLY A 1 -9.42 3.63 6.08
CA GLY A 1 -9.35 5.04 5.66
C GLY A 1 -10.54 5.47 4.81
N ILE A 2 -10.38 5.52 3.48
CA ILE A 2 -11.40 6.02 2.53
C ILE A 2 -12.75 5.32 2.70
N HIS A 3 -12.79 3.99 2.60
CA HIS A 3 -14.04 3.22 2.70
C HIS A 3 -14.79 3.43 4.02
N VAL A 4 -14.05 3.57 5.15
CA VAL A 4 -14.65 3.86 6.47
C VAL A 4 -15.37 5.21 6.50
N ASN A 5 -14.87 6.21 5.78
CA ASN A 5 -15.37 7.59 5.86
C ASN A 5 -16.32 7.97 4.70
N ALA A 6 -16.09 7.44 3.51
CA ALA A 6 -16.99 7.57 2.38
C ALA A 6 -18.16 6.57 2.48
N GLY A 7 -17.94 5.40 3.10
CA GLY A 7 -18.95 4.41 3.41
C GLY A 7 -19.76 3.95 2.20
N GLU A 8 -21.08 3.89 2.38
CA GLU A 8 -22.06 3.51 1.36
C GLU A 8 -22.11 4.48 0.17
N LYS A 9 -21.47 5.65 0.23
CA LYS A 9 -21.43 6.57 -0.91
C LYS A 9 -20.57 6.06 -2.06
N LEU A 10 -19.68 5.08 -1.84
CA LEU A 10 -18.81 4.57 -2.89
C LEU A 10 -19.49 3.46 -3.70
N THR A 11 -19.50 3.64 -5.01
CA THR A 11 -19.94 2.60 -5.95
C THR A 11 -18.75 1.92 -6.61
N TYR A 12 -18.82 0.59 -6.65
CA TYR A 12 -17.81 -0.28 -7.23
C TYR A 12 -18.44 -1.10 -8.36
N GLN A 13 -17.64 -1.45 -9.36
CA GLN A 13 -18.06 -2.45 -10.35
C GLN A 13 -17.90 -3.84 -9.74
N TYR A 14 -19.01 -4.50 -9.49
CA TYR A 14 -19.02 -5.93 -9.15
C TYR A 14 -18.79 -6.77 -10.41
N TYR A 15 -18.18 -7.94 -10.22
CA TYR A 15 -17.97 -8.86 -11.32
C TYR A 15 -19.30 -9.40 -11.85
N ASP A 16 -19.53 -9.22 -13.15
CA ASP A 16 -20.65 -9.82 -13.87
C ASP A 16 -20.15 -10.28 -15.25
N ALA A 17 -20.16 -11.58 -15.49
CA ALA A 17 -19.75 -12.15 -16.78
C ALA A 17 -20.65 -11.67 -17.93
N GLY A 18 -21.90 -11.29 -17.67
CA GLY A 18 -22.84 -10.78 -18.66
C GLY A 18 -22.73 -9.28 -18.94
N LEU A 19 -21.80 -8.57 -18.29
CA LEU A 19 -21.63 -7.13 -18.46
C LEU A 19 -21.23 -6.76 -19.89
N SER A 20 -21.87 -5.73 -20.46
CA SER A 20 -21.49 -5.22 -21.78
C SER A 20 -20.26 -4.32 -21.70
N TYR A 21 -19.52 -4.18 -22.80
CA TYR A 21 -18.41 -3.22 -22.87
C TYR A 21 -18.85 -1.78 -22.56
N ASP A 22 -20.02 -1.37 -23.04
CA ASP A 22 -20.49 0.01 -22.85
C ASP A 22 -20.78 0.28 -21.37
N ASP A 23 -21.30 -0.71 -20.64
CA ASP A 23 -21.52 -0.61 -19.19
C ASP A 23 -20.19 -0.67 -18.42
N ALA A 24 -19.30 -1.60 -18.76
CA ALA A 24 -17.98 -1.75 -18.14
C ALA A 24 -17.08 -0.51 -18.33
N ASN A 25 -17.27 0.22 -19.43
CA ASN A 25 -16.53 1.45 -19.77
C ASN A 25 -17.29 2.73 -19.37
N SER A 26 -18.17 2.66 -18.36
CA SER A 26 -18.91 3.81 -17.84
C SER A 26 -18.59 4.09 -16.38
N GLU A 27 -18.69 5.35 -15.97
CA GLU A 27 -18.64 5.71 -14.55
C GLU A 27 -19.91 5.22 -13.87
N ILE A 28 -19.77 4.52 -12.75
CA ILE A 28 -20.91 3.95 -12.02
C ILE A 28 -21.44 5.01 -11.06
N VAL A 29 -22.58 5.60 -11.42
CA VAL A 29 -23.28 6.57 -10.60
C VAL A 29 -24.69 6.03 -10.37
N GLU A 30 -24.88 5.30 -9.28
CA GLU A 30 -26.18 4.67 -8.95
C GLU A 30 -27.27 5.72 -8.74
N ASP A 31 -26.93 6.84 -8.11
CA ASP A 31 -27.74 8.04 -7.99
C ASP A 31 -26.86 9.27 -7.65
N LYS A 32 -27.49 10.39 -7.26
CA LYS A 32 -26.76 11.64 -6.95
C LYS A 32 -25.96 11.60 -5.66
N ASP A 33 -26.24 10.65 -4.78
CA ASP A 33 -25.63 10.53 -3.47
C ASP A 33 -24.49 9.49 -3.47
N HIS A 34 -24.33 8.75 -4.57
CA HIS A 34 -23.26 7.78 -4.79
C HIS A 34 -22.21 8.29 -5.78
N ILE A 35 -20.96 7.91 -5.53
CA ILE A 35 -19.79 8.36 -6.26
C ILE A 35 -18.93 7.16 -6.65
N TRP A 36 -18.56 7.13 -7.92
CA TRP A 36 -17.68 6.11 -8.46
C TRP A 36 -16.34 6.07 -7.72
N TYR A 37 -15.92 4.88 -7.27
CA TYR A 37 -14.71 4.75 -6.44
C TYR A 37 -13.43 5.29 -7.11
N ALA A 38 -13.32 5.23 -8.43
CA ALA A 38 -12.15 5.74 -9.15
C ALA A 38 -12.28 7.22 -9.54
N ASN A 39 -13.30 7.93 -9.04
CA ASN A 39 -13.47 9.37 -9.30
C ASN A 39 -12.22 10.17 -8.90
N VAL A 40 -11.52 9.77 -7.84
CA VAL A 40 -10.29 10.43 -7.38
C VAL A 40 -9.14 10.42 -8.43
N VAL A 41 -9.12 9.41 -9.31
CA VAL A 41 -8.12 9.27 -10.39
C VAL A 41 -8.22 10.43 -11.39
N ASN A 42 -9.42 10.96 -11.59
CA ASN A 42 -9.64 12.13 -12.45
C ASN A 42 -8.94 13.40 -11.91
N TYR A 43 -8.66 13.46 -10.61
CA TYR A 43 -8.09 14.64 -9.94
C TYR A 43 -6.57 14.57 -9.74
N LEU A 44 -6.00 13.37 -9.64
CA LEU A 44 -4.54 13.18 -9.51
C LEU A 44 -3.77 13.79 -10.70
N ASN A 45 -4.30 13.70 -11.91
CA ASN A 45 -3.72 14.35 -13.09
C ASN A 45 -3.66 15.89 -12.97
N TRP A 46 -4.58 16.52 -12.23
CA TRP A 46 -4.56 17.96 -11.98
C TRP A 46 -3.59 18.34 -10.85
N ALA A 47 -3.35 17.44 -9.91
CA ALA A 47 -2.35 17.60 -8.85
C ALA A 47 -0.92 17.22 -9.28
N SER A 48 -0.73 16.49 -10.38
CA SER A 48 0.59 16.09 -10.91
C SER A 48 1.60 17.26 -11.09
N PRO A 49 1.19 18.47 -11.53
CA PRO A 49 2.06 19.65 -11.53
C PRO A 49 2.49 20.13 -10.12
N LEU A 50 1.70 19.83 -9.08
CA LEU A 50 2.01 20.13 -7.67
C LEU A 50 2.92 19.06 -7.05
N THR A 51 2.88 17.82 -7.53
CA THR A 51 3.76 16.71 -7.09
C THR A 51 5.14 16.72 -7.76
N GLY A 52 5.37 17.61 -8.74
CA GLY A 52 6.67 17.82 -9.36
C GLY A 52 6.97 16.93 -10.57
N GLU A 53 5.99 16.18 -11.07
CA GLU A 53 6.08 15.42 -12.33
C GLU A 53 5.74 16.29 -13.55
N SER A 54 6.30 17.50 -13.63
CA SER A 54 6.41 18.13 -14.94
C SER A 54 7.69 17.60 -15.60
N ASP A 55 7.59 17.21 -16.87
CA ASP A 55 8.73 16.89 -17.76
C ASP A 55 9.80 18.00 -17.84
N GLU A 56 9.59 19.13 -17.14
CA GLU A 56 10.42 20.33 -17.12
C GLU A 56 10.89 20.69 -15.70
N GLY A 57 11.37 19.73 -14.89
CA GLY A 57 12.35 19.99 -13.81
C GLY A 57 12.02 21.12 -12.82
N GLY A 58 10.73 21.38 -12.59
CA GLY A 58 10.27 22.46 -11.74
C GLY A 58 10.18 21.98 -10.30
N VAL A 59 11.08 22.44 -9.43
CA VAL A 59 10.97 22.23 -7.98
C VAL A 59 9.81 23.09 -7.48
N GLY A 60 8.59 22.54 -7.50
CA GLY A 60 7.49 23.08 -6.72
C GLY A 60 7.89 23.12 -5.25
N THR A 61 7.56 24.21 -4.55
CA THR A 61 7.83 24.30 -3.11
C THR A 61 6.84 23.42 -2.37
N LEU A 62 7.22 22.17 -2.10
CA LEU A 62 6.55 21.31 -1.14
C LEU A 62 6.71 21.95 0.24
N GLN A 63 5.60 22.29 0.91
CA GLN A 63 5.60 22.81 2.28
C GLN A 63 5.28 21.69 3.26
N ASP A 64 5.63 21.84 4.53
CA ASP A 64 5.22 20.88 5.56
C ASP A 64 3.68 20.73 5.58
N GLY A 65 3.18 19.49 5.67
CA GLY A 65 1.75 19.17 5.63
C GLY A 65 1.08 19.15 4.25
N TRP A 66 1.78 19.50 3.16
CA TRP A 66 1.16 19.60 1.82
C TRP A 66 0.46 18.31 1.36
N TRP A 67 0.99 17.15 1.72
CA TRP A 67 0.42 15.86 1.31
C TRP A 67 -0.87 15.56 2.08
N THR A 68 -0.96 15.99 3.34
CA THR A 68 -2.22 15.97 4.10
C THR A 68 -3.27 16.81 3.39
N ASP A 69 -2.92 18.01 2.91
CA ASP A 69 -3.84 18.88 2.15
C ASP A 69 -4.27 18.24 0.82
N VAL A 70 -3.37 17.50 0.14
CA VAL A 70 -3.71 16.77 -1.09
C VAL A 70 -4.67 15.62 -0.80
N ILE A 71 -4.45 14.85 0.26
CA ILE A 71 -5.37 13.78 0.67
C ILE A 71 -6.73 14.36 1.03
N ASP A 72 -6.79 15.44 1.81
CA ASP A 72 -8.04 16.12 2.15
C ASP A 72 -8.79 16.56 0.90
N LEU A 73 -8.10 17.24 -0.02
CA LEU A 73 -8.68 17.68 -1.29
C LEU A 73 -9.16 16.51 -2.15
N MET A 74 -8.41 15.40 -2.19
CA MET A 74 -8.80 14.18 -2.90
C MET A 74 -10.06 13.55 -2.29
N PHE A 75 -10.18 13.55 -0.96
CA PHE A 75 -11.37 13.04 -0.26
C PHE A 75 -12.57 13.94 -0.48
N TRP A 76 -12.34 15.25 -0.45
CA TRP A 76 -13.36 16.26 -0.65
C TRP A 76 -13.90 16.25 -2.09
N GLU A 77 -13.04 16.44 -3.08
CA GLU A 77 -13.44 16.51 -4.49
C GLU A 77 -13.85 15.13 -5.01
N GLY A 78 -13.13 14.08 -4.59
CA GLY A 78 -13.37 12.71 -5.04
C GLY A 78 -14.61 12.10 -4.43
N TYR A 79 -14.89 12.34 -3.13
CA TYR A 79 -15.91 11.61 -2.37
C TYR A 79 -16.82 12.48 -1.49
N SER A 80 -16.69 13.81 -1.54
CA SER A 80 -17.44 14.73 -0.66
C SER A 80 -17.31 14.38 0.82
N VAL A 81 -16.10 13.97 1.22
CA VAL A 81 -15.71 13.70 2.62
C VAL A 81 -14.78 14.83 3.05
N HIS A 82 -15.15 15.58 4.08
CA HIS A 82 -14.30 16.64 4.63
C HIS A 82 -13.33 16.12 5.70
N ASP A 83 -12.21 16.82 5.92
CA ASP A 83 -11.29 16.62 7.05
C ASP A 83 -11.97 16.40 8.41
N TYR A 84 -13.00 17.19 8.74
CA TYR A 84 -13.73 17.08 10.00
C TYR A 84 -14.72 15.89 10.05
N ASP A 85 -15.01 15.26 8.91
CA ASP A 85 -15.81 14.04 8.82
C ASP A 85 -14.94 12.78 8.88
N ILE A 86 -13.61 12.92 8.91
CA ILE A 86 -12.69 11.79 8.90
C ILE A 86 -12.41 11.29 10.32
N TRP A 87 -12.71 10.01 10.55
CA TRP A 87 -12.49 9.31 11.81
C TRP A 87 -12.01 7.88 11.58
N GLY A 88 -11.60 7.23 12.67
CA GLY A 88 -11.00 5.90 12.68
C GLY A 88 -11.96 4.74 12.41
N GLY A 89 -13.28 4.93 12.32
CA GLY A 89 -14.20 3.80 12.22
C GLY A 89 -14.39 3.05 13.55
N ASP A 90 -15.46 2.25 13.63
CA ASP A 90 -15.73 1.40 14.80
C ASP A 90 -14.89 0.11 14.81
N GLU A 91 -14.32 -0.24 13.66
CA GLU A 91 -13.39 -1.36 13.51
C GLU A 91 -11.96 -0.90 13.76
N GLU A 92 -11.18 -1.70 14.47
CA GLU A 92 -9.76 -1.45 14.68
C GLU A 92 -8.99 -1.70 13.38
N TRP A 93 -8.36 -0.67 12.83
CA TRP A 93 -7.39 -0.81 11.74
C TRP A 93 -6.12 -0.02 12.05
N HIS A 94 -5.06 -0.26 11.29
CA HIS A 94 -3.75 0.33 11.56
C HIS A 94 -3.28 1.07 10.32
N ALA A 95 -2.72 2.25 10.53
CA ALA A 95 -1.92 2.94 9.53
C ALA A 95 -0.45 2.67 9.84
N ASN A 96 0.24 2.06 8.89
CA ASN A 96 1.64 1.70 9.05
C ASN A 96 2.51 2.71 8.33
N PHE A 97 3.73 2.88 8.81
CA PHE A 97 4.72 3.73 8.15
C PHE A 97 6.11 3.43 8.68
N SER A 98 7.11 3.82 7.91
CA SER A 98 8.50 3.73 8.32
C SER A 98 8.96 5.00 9.03
N LEU A 99 9.97 4.84 9.86
CA LEU A 99 10.71 5.93 10.47
C LEU A 99 12.14 5.87 9.97
N LEU A 100 12.62 6.96 9.39
CA LEU A 100 13.99 7.06 8.88
C LEU A 100 14.81 8.06 9.67
N ASN A 101 15.93 7.61 10.25
CA ASN A 101 16.85 8.50 10.95
C ASN A 101 17.40 9.57 9.99
N LYS A 102 17.14 10.83 10.32
CA LYS A 102 17.52 11.98 9.49
C LYS A 102 19.02 12.06 9.20
N GLY A 103 19.86 11.55 10.11
CA GLY A 103 21.31 11.49 9.96
C GLY A 103 21.79 10.55 8.85
N GLN A 104 20.92 9.68 8.34
CA GLN A 104 21.24 8.70 7.30
C GLN A 104 20.84 9.17 5.89
N CYS A 105 20.16 10.31 5.78
CA CYS A 105 19.77 10.90 4.51
C CYS A 105 20.84 11.89 3.97
N PRO A 106 21.09 11.92 2.65
CA PRO A 106 20.48 11.08 1.63
C PRO A 106 20.92 9.62 1.79
N ILE A 107 19.97 8.70 1.63
CA ILE A 107 20.19 7.27 1.88
C ILE A 107 21.24 6.73 0.91
N LYS A 108 21.96 5.71 1.37
CA LYS A 108 22.96 5.03 0.57
C LYS A 108 22.52 3.59 0.41
N VAL A 109 22.39 3.16 -0.84
CA VAL A 109 22.03 1.79 -1.17
C VAL A 109 23.25 0.99 -1.66
N ASP A 110 23.13 -0.33 -1.65
CA ASP A 110 24.06 -1.26 -2.31
C ASP A 110 23.67 -1.55 -3.76
N ASP A 111 24.25 -2.60 -4.34
CA ASP A 111 24.04 -2.96 -5.75
C ASP A 111 22.66 -3.60 -6.00
N GLU A 112 21.97 -4.04 -4.94
CA GLU A 112 20.60 -4.55 -4.96
C GLU A 112 19.59 -3.48 -4.50
N ASN A 113 20.01 -2.21 -4.48
CA ASN A 113 19.24 -1.07 -3.98
C ASN A 113 18.79 -1.20 -2.50
N VAL A 114 19.41 -2.06 -1.70
CA VAL A 114 19.09 -2.20 -0.27
C VAL A 114 19.81 -1.12 0.53
N MET A 115 19.13 -0.54 1.54
CA MET A 115 19.71 0.51 2.37
C MET A 115 20.89 -0.02 3.20
N LYS A 116 22.06 0.60 3.02
CA LYS A 116 23.24 0.33 3.85
C LYS A 116 22.98 0.75 5.29
N LYS A 117 23.11 -0.19 6.23
CA LYS A 117 22.85 0.01 7.66
C LYS A 117 21.38 0.37 7.94
N ALA A 118 20.45 -0.28 7.25
CA ALA A 118 19.03 -0.20 7.57
C ALA A 118 18.77 -0.49 9.06
N GLU A 119 19.48 -1.47 9.63
CA GLU A 119 19.46 -1.78 11.06
C GLU A 119 19.85 -0.54 11.90
N GLY A 120 18.92 -0.09 12.76
CA GLY A 120 19.08 1.09 13.61
C GLY A 120 18.94 2.44 12.90
N SER A 121 18.59 2.44 11.61
CA SER A 121 18.38 3.65 10.81
C SER A 121 16.97 3.75 10.27
N LEU A 122 16.38 2.61 9.91
CA LEU A 122 15.01 2.44 9.48
C LEU A 122 14.27 1.72 10.61
N PHE A 123 13.04 2.11 10.90
CA PHE A 123 12.21 1.46 11.93
C PHE A 123 10.79 1.33 11.44
N TYR A 124 10.10 0.31 11.95
CA TYR A 124 8.68 0.12 11.71
C TYR A 124 7.86 0.84 12.79
N ALA A 125 6.82 1.56 12.35
CA ALA A 125 5.82 2.14 13.21
C ALA A 125 4.41 1.83 12.68
N SER A 126 3.47 1.65 13.59
CA SER A 126 2.05 1.64 13.28
C SER A 126 1.29 2.57 14.22
N TYR A 127 0.13 3.01 13.78
CA TYR A 127 -0.79 3.81 14.57
C TYR A 127 -2.17 3.15 14.51
N GLU A 128 -2.69 2.83 15.70
CA GLU A 128 -4.04 2.26 15.83
C GLU A 128 -5.09 3.33 15.52
N MET A 129 -5.90 3.04 14.51
CA MET A 129 -7.03 3.85 14.10
C MET A 129 -8.28 3.28 14.80
N SER A 130 -8.81 4.01 15.79
CA SER A 130 -10.05 3.62 16.48
C SER A 130 -10.93 4.83 16.83
N SER A 131 -12.25 4.63 16.90
CA SER A 131 -13.28 5.67 17.10
C SER A 131 -13.34 6.29 18.49
N GLY A 132 -12.44 5.90 19.41
CA GLY A 132 -12.49 6.24 20.83
C GLY A 132 -12.35 7.72 21.22
N GLY A 133 -12.12 8.63 20.28
CA GLY A 133 -12.14 10.07 20.57
C GLY A 133 -12.06 10.93 19.33
N GLY A 134 -13.04 11.83 19.15
CA GLY A 134 -12.93 12.93 18.20
C GLY A 134 -11.61 13.68 18.45
N GLY A 135 -10.66 13.47 17.54
CA GLY A 135 -9.28 13.94 17.66
C GLY A 135 -8.28 12.86 18.10
N GLY A 136 -7.80 12.05 17.16
CA GLY A 136 -6.44 11.46 17.19
C GLY A 136 -6.02 10.72 18.47
N GLY A 137 -6.92 9.94 19.06
CA GLY A 137 -6.68 9.25 20.34
C GLY A 137 -5.87 7.95 20.27
N GLY A 138 -5.43 7.52 19.08
CA GLY A 138 -4.59 6.32 18.92
C GLY A 138 -3.17 6.50 19.46
N ASP A 139 -2.57 5.39 19.87
CA ASP A 139 -1.18 5.32 20.30
C ASP A 139 -0.28 4.84 19.15
N PHE A 140 0.96 5.35 19.11
CA PHE A 140 1.98 4.82 18.20
C PHE A 140 2.56 3.54 18.76
N HIS A 141 2.58 2.49 17.95
CA HIS A 141 3.26 1.24 18.24
C HIS A 141 4.57 1.18 17.46
N LEU A 142 5.65 0.82 18.14
CA LEU A 142 6.99 0.70 17.56
C LEU A 142 7.49 -0.73 17.76
N SER A 143 8.16 -1.29 16.74
CA SER A 143 8.71 -2.64 16.83
C SER A 143 9.76 -2.82 17.94
N ASN A 144 10.48 -1.74 18.28
CA ASN A 144 11.56 -1.76 19.27
C ASN A 144 11.17 -1.27 20.68
N ASN A 145 9.87 -1.12 20.98
CA ASN A 145 9.38 -0.54 22.25
C ASN A 145 9.87 0.90 22.55
N GLY A 146 10.31 1.64 21.54
CA GLY A 146 10.72 3.04 21.69
C GLY A 146 9.57 3.97 22.06
N THR A 147 9.86 5.27 22.19
CA THR A 147 8.82 6.31 22.32
C THR A 147 8.91 7.27 21.14
N LEU A 148 7.85 7.33 20.33
CA LEU A 148 7.70 8.29 19.23
C LEU A 148 6.87 9.49 19.68
N SER A 149 7.44 10.69 19.53
CA SER A 149 6.72 11.96 19.69
C SER A 149 6.53 12.61 18.32
N VAL A 150 5.27 12.84 17.95
CA VAL A 150 4.87 13.58 16.74
C VAL A 150 4.03 14.79 17.15
N LYS A 151 4.23 15.91 16.45
CA LYS A 151 3.56 17.19 16.75
C LYS A 151 2.06 17.15 16.45
N ASP A 152 1.69 16.55 15.33
CA ASP A 152 0.32 16.45 14.83
C ASP A 152 -0.06 14.96 14.72
N LYS A 153 -1.26 14.60 15.17
CA LYS A 153 -1.75 13.20 15.24
C LYS A 153 -3.17 13.06 14.70
N GLY A 154 -3.58 13.95 13.79
CA GLY A 154 -4.88 13.81 13.14
C GLY A 154 -4.94 12.52 12.33
N VAL A 155 -6.13 11.98 12.12
CA VAL A 155 -6.33 10.80 11.25
C VAL A 155 -5.72 11.05 9.86
N LEU A 156 -5.97 12.23 9.31
CA LEU A 156 -5.40 12.64 8.02
C LEU A 156 -3.87 12.72 8.03
N ASP A 157 -3.26 13.22 9.10
CA ASP A 157 -1.79 13.29 9.22
C ASP A 157 -1.18 11.89 9.21
N VAL A 158 -1.75 10.98 10.00
CA VAL A 158 -1.29 9.59 10.08
C VAL A 158 -1.46 8.89 8.72
N MET A 159 -2.60 9.10 8.05
CA MET A 159 -2.81 8.60 6.68
C MET A 159 -1.80 9.18 5.69
N SER A 160 -1.40 10.44 5.87
CA SER A 160 -0.39 11.08 5.01
C SER A 160 0.99 10.48 5.23
N TYR A 161 1.37 10.13 6.48
CA TYR A 161 2.60 9.41 6.77
C TYR A 161 2.61 8.04 6.09
N SER A 162 1.48 7.31 6.15
CA SER A 162 1.31 5.98 5.53
C SER A 162 1.30 6.00 3.99
N SER A 163 1.16 7.16 3.35
CA SER A 163 1.01 7.25 1.89
C SER A 163 2.04 8.18 1.23
N SER A 164 3.11 8.56 1.95
CA SER A 164 4.08 9.54 1.49
C SER A 164 5.12 8.99 0.50
N PHE A 165 4.70 8.37 -0.60
CA PHE A 165 5.59 7.77 -1.62
C PHE A 165 6.58 8.77 -2.24
N TRP A 166 6.21 10.05 -2.37
CA TRP A 166 7.07 11.11 -2.86
C TRP A 166 8.33 11.37 -2.01
N THR A 167 8.35 10.93 -0.75
CA THR A 167 9.50 11.12 0.13
C THR A 167 10.71 10.32 -0.31
N SER A 168 10.50 9.19 -0.99
CA SER A 168 11.53 8.27 -1.49
C SER A 168 12.55 9.00 -2.38
N GLY A 169 12.07 9.69 -3.42
CA GLY A 169 12.89 10.47 -4.35
C GLY A 169 13.62 11.65 -3.70
N ILE A 170 13.14 12.15 -2.55
CA ILE A 170 13.85 13.19 -1.78
C ILE A 170 14.95 12.57 -0.94
N VAL A 171 14.68 11.47 -0.23
CA VAL A 171 15.66 10.87 0.68
C VAL A 171 16.76 10.12 -0.06
N GLU A 172 16.56 9.67 -1.29
CA GLU A 172 17.60 9.06 -2.13
C GLU A 172 18.53 10.07 -2.80
N SER A 173 17.96 11.16 -3.33
CA SER A 173 18.71 12.10 -4.16
C SER A 173 19.41 13.13 -3.28
N SER A 174 20.74 13.21 -3.37
CA SER A 174 21.51 14.25 -2.67
C SER A 174 21.06 15.67 -3.03
N THR A 175 20.69 15.88 -4.29
CA THR A 175 20.21 17.18 -4.77
C THR A 175 18.81 17.47 -4.24
N SER A 176 17.87 16.54 -4.41
CA SER A 176 16.49 16.72 -3.92
C SER A 176 16.48 16.88 -2.41
N TYR A 177 17.23 16.07 -1.68
CA TYR A 177 17.39 16.17 -0.23
C TYR A 177 17.89 17.55 0.21
N PHE A 178 18.86 18.13 -0.51
CA PHE A 178 19.38 19.46 -0.18
C PHE A 178 18.29 20.54 -0.24
N PHE A 179 17.40 20.48 -1.24
CA PHE A 179 16.36 21.48 -1.47
C PHE A 179 15.05 21.21 -0.74
N LEU A 180 14.66 19.93 -0.59
CA LEU A 180 13.30 19.53 -0.24
C LEU A 180 13.17 18.81 1.11
N LYS A 181 14.26 18.47 1.81
CA LYS A 181 14.16 17.79 3.12
C LYS A 181 13.35 18.53 4.19
N GLY A 182 13.10 19.83 3.99
CA GLY A 182 12.28 20.64 4.89
C GLY A 182 10.78 20.37 4.76
N SER A 183 10.34 19.68 3.70
CA SER A 183 8.93 19.32 3.48
C SER A 183 8.57 17.95 4.02
N ILE A 184 9.54 17.11 4.38
CA ILE A 184 9.30 15.76 4.88
C ILE A 184 8.83 15.84 6.34
N PRO A 185 7.68 15.24 6.70
CA PRO A 185 7.21 15.20 8.07
C PRO A 185 8.25 14.60 9.03
N THR A 186 8.31 15.12 10.25
CA THR A 186 9.31 14.69 11.25
C THR A 186 8.69 14.32 12.59
N GLY A 187 9.32 13.36 13.26
CA GLY A 187 9.05 12.98 14.64
C GLY A 187 10.34 12.97 15.46
N THR A 188 10.20 12.66 16.75
CA THR A 188 11.32 12.39 17.65
C THR A 188 11.21 10.98 18.19
N LEU A 189 12.21 10.14 17.90
CA LEU A 189 12.34 8.78 18.41
C LEU A 189 13.51 8.75 19.39
N GLU A 190 13.24 8.52 20.67
CA GLU A 190 14.28 8.43 21.72
C GLU A 190 15.23 9.64 21.80
N GLY A 191 14.75 10.83 21.41
CA GLY A 191 15.53 12.07 21.38
C GLY A 191 16.23 12.36 20.06
N GLU A 192 16.20 11.44 19.10
CA GLU A 192 16.72 11.62 17.75
C GLU A 192 15.60 12.06 16.79
N THR A 193 15.94 12.91 15.81
CA THR A 193 14.99 13.34 14.78
C THR A 193 14.86 12.28 13.69
N VAL A 194 13.64 11.85 13.43
CA VAL A 194 13.30 10.90 12.36
C VAL A 194 12.36 11.55 11.36
N TYR A 195 12.43 11.11 10.11
CA TYR A 195 11.39 11.34 9.12
C TYR A 195 10.27 10.31 9.29
N LEU A 196 9.03 10.76 9.13
CA LEU A 196 7.87 9.88 9.08
C LEU A 196 7.57 9.63 7.62
N ASN A 197 7.78 8.39 7.16
CA ASN A 197 7.61 8.03 5.77
C ASN A 197 7.19 6.58 5.64
N ASP A 198 6.02 6.30 5.09
CA ASP A 198 5.80 4.95 4.57
C ASP A 198 6.35 4.93 3.16
N GLY A 199 5.60 5.46 2.20
CA GLY A 199 5.99 5.44 0.80
C GLY A 199 6.40 4.07 0.29
N GLY A 200 6.05 2.99 1.00
CA GLY A 200 6.49 1.61 0.77
C GLY A 200 7.97 1.33 1.08
N LEU A 201 8.66 2.21 1.83
CA LEU A 201 10.03 1.95 2.33
C LEU A 201 10.15 0.64 3.14
N VAL A 202 9.04 0.20 3.73
CA VAL A 202 8.86 -1.14 4.33
C VAL A 202 7.53 -1.69 3.80
N ASP A 203 7.45 -2.07 2.52
CA ASP A 203 6.22 -2.50 1.82
C ASP A 203 5.61 -3.83 2.33
N THR A 204 6.14 -4.37 3.43
CA THR A 204 5.64 -5.55 4.14
C THR A 204 4.63 -5.22 5.25
N THR A 205 4.38 -3.94 5.49
CA THR A 205 3.75 -3.46 6.73
C THR A 205 2.40 -4.08 7.06
N GLY A 206 1.53 -4.30 6.06
CA GLY A 206 0.19 -4.86 6.27
C GLY A 206 0.21 -6.27 6.85
N ILE A 207 1.00 -7.18 6.27
CA ILE A 207 1.16 -8.55 6.80
C ILE A 207 1.86 -8.50 8.16
N VAL A 208 2.90 -7.68 8.31
CA VAL A 208 3.68 -7.56 9.54
C VAL A 208 2.80 -7.15 10.73
N THR A 209 1.88 -6.19 10.54
CA THR A 209 0.93 -5.79 11.60
C THR A 209 0.11 -6.97 12.12
N LEU A 210 -0.41 -7.79 11.21
CA LEU A 210 -1.24 -8.94 11.58
C LEU A 210 -0.40 -10.04 12.25
N LEU A 211 0.86 -10.20 11.84
CA LEU A 211 1.81 -11.10 12.49
C LEU A 211 2.17 -10.65 13.92
N GLN A 212 2.39 -9.35 14.15
CA GLN A 212 2.64 -8.78 15.48
C GLN A 212 1.48 -9.08 16.45
N LYS A 213 0.25 -9.06 15.93
CA LYS A 213 -0.97 -9.40 16.66
C LYS A 213 -1.21 -10.90 16.86
N LYS A 214 -0.38 -11.74 16.22
CA LYS A 214 -0.50 -13.20 16.23
C LYS A 214 -1.85 -13.69 15.72
N GLU A 215 -2.36 -13.04 14.68
CA GLU A 215 -3.59 -13.48 14.02
C GLU A 215 -3.44 -14.92 13.52
N ASP A 216 -4.53 -15.69 13.64
CA ASP A 216 -4.56 -17.10 13.22
C ASP A 216 -4.66 -17.24 11.69
N ASN A 217 -5.36 -16.31 11.05
CA ASN A 217 -5.66 -16.32 9.62
C ASN A 217 -5.35 -14.94 9.03
N ILE A 218 -4.56 -14.92 7.96
CA ILE A 218 -4.23 -13.68 7.23
C ILE A 218 -4.64 -13.84 5.77
N ILE A 219 -5.43 -12.89 5.28
CA ILE A 219 -5.75 -12.73 3.87
C ILE A 219 -5.15 -11.39 3.43
N ALA A 220 -4.25 -11.44 2.46
CA ALA A 220 -3.56 -10.27 1.93
C ALA A 220 -3.79 -10.15 0.43
N PHE A 221 -3.87 -8.92 -0.04
CA PHE A 221 -3.94 -8.58 -1.47
C PHE A 221 -2.68 -7.80 -1.83
N TYR A 222 -1.91 -8.33 -2.76
CA TYR A 222 -0.78 -7.64 -3.34
C TYR A 222 -1.26 -6.80 -4.52
N ASN A 223 -1.22 -5.48 -4.32
CA ASN A 223 -1.63 -4.50 -5.30
C ASN A 223 -0.48 -3.51 -5.52
N ASN A 224 0.54 -3.95 -6.24
CA ASN A 224 1.64 -3.08 -6.66
C ASN A 224 1.49 -2.74 -8.14
N ASN A 225 1.90 -1.55 -8.55
CA ASN A 225 1.85 -1.20 -9.97
C ASN A 225 2.92 -1.93 -10.78
N ASP A 226 3.94 -2.51 -10.14
CA ASP A 226 4.93 -3.34 -10.83
C ASP A 226 4.55 -4.83 -10.76
N PRO A 227 4.75 -5.60 -11.84
CA PRO A 227 4.53 -7.04 -11.79
C PRO A 227 5.56 -7.71 -10.85
N LEU A 228 5.18 -8.81 -10.19
CA LEU A 228 6.06 -9.59 -9.30
C LEU A 228 7.33 -10.07 -10.00
N SER A 229 7.27 -10.24 -11.32
CA SER A 229 8.42 -10.64 -12.12
C SER A 229 9.50 -9.56 -12.20
N GLU A 230 9.14 -8.29 -12.03
CA GLU A 230 10.02 -7.12 -12.05
C GLU A 230 10.40 -6.67 -10.64
N LEU A 231 9.42 -6.64 -9.73
CA LEU A 231 9.61 -6.25 -8.34
C LEU A 231 9.02 -7.29 -7.39
N SER A 232 9.88 -8.14 -6.84
CA SER A 232 9.47 -9.21 -5.93
C SER A 232 9.82 -8.96 -4.47
N CYS A 233 10.59 -7.91 -4.20
CA CYS A 233 11.16 -7.65 -2.88
C CYS A 233 10.12 -7.60 -1.75
N PRO A 234 8.90 -7.02 -1.91
CA PRO A 234 7.96 -6.89 -0.79
C PRO A 234 7.56 -8.24 -0.20
N PHE A 235 7.59 -9.32 -0.98
CA PHE A 235 7.39 -10.66 -0.44
C PHE A 235 8.67 -11.45 -0.27
N ALA A 236 9.63 -11.36 -1.21
CA ALA A 236 10.88 -12.10 -1.13
C ALA A 236 11.57 -11.87 0.23
N PHE A 237 11.52 -10.64 0.75
CA PHE A 237 12.14 -10.28 2.03
C PHE A 237 11.44 -10.94 3.23
N LEU A 238 10.12 -11.12 3.21
CA LEU A 238 9.41 -11.88 4.26
C LEU A 238 9.87 -13.33 4.34
N PHE A 239 10.32 -13.90 3.22
CA PHE A 239 10.90 -15.24 3.16
C PHE A 239 12.42 -15.25 3.35
N GLY A 240 13.07 -14.09 3.48
CA GLY A 240 14.53 -13.95 3.58
C GLY A 240 15.24 -14.37 2.29
N VAL A 241 14.66 -14.00 1.14
CA VAL A 241 15.23 -14.21 -0.18
C VAL A 241 15.73 -12.87 -0.71
N GLU A 242 16.99 -12.87 -1.14
CA GLU A 242 17.65 -11.73 -1.78
C GLU A 242 16.96 -11.37 -3.10
N ALA A 243 16.60 -10.10 -3.24
CA ALA A 243 15.98 -9.51 -4.42
C ALA A 243 16.33 -8.02 -4.46
N SER A 244 16.37 -7.44 -5.67
CA SER A 244 16.56 -6.01 -5.82
C SER A 244 15.34 -5.25 -5.28
N ALA A 245 15.61 -4.19 -4.51
CA ALA A 245 14.62 -3.31 -3.92
C ALA A 245 14.49 -1.99 -4.70
N ASP A 246 13.60 -1.12 -4.25
CA ASP A 246 13.64 0.30 -4.55
C ASP A 246 13.16 1.10 -3.32
N SER A 247 13.32 2.43 -3.33
CA SER A 247 12.92 3.27 -2.19
C SER A 247 11.43 3.45 -2.00
N MET A 248 10.62 2.95 -2.93
CA MET A 248 9.18 2.87 -2.80
C MET A 248 8.72 1.48 -2.36
N ASN A 249 9.60 0.49 -2.32
CA ASN A 249 9.25 -0.90 -2.11
C ASN A 249 10.41 -1.59 -1.39
N CYS A 250 10.37 -1.60 -0.06
CA CYS A 250 11.17 -2.44 0.83
C CYS A 250 12.71 -2.21 0.84
N LEU A 251 13.19 -1.17 1.53
CA LEU A 251 14.62 -0.84 1.64
C LEU A 251 15.37 -1.54 2.77
N GLU A 252 14.67 -2.20 3.69
CA GLU A 252 15.24 -2.83 4.88
C GLU A 252 16.22 -3.95 4.53
N GLY A 253 16.00 -4.62 3.40
CA GLY A 253 16.76 -5.79 2.99
C GLY A 253 16.19 -7.11 3.54
N TRP A 254 16.44 -8.18 2.79
CA TRP A 254 15.94 -9.52 3.09
C TRP A 254 16.40 -10.08 4.45
N GLU A 255 17.57 -9.66 4.94
CA GLU A 255 18.09 -10.08 6.26
C GLU A 255 17.23 -9.52 7.41
N LEU A 256 16.69 -8.32 7.26
CA LEU A 256 15.85 -7.67 8.29
C LEU A 256 14.37 -8.05 8.15
N GLY A 257 13.89 -8.32 6.94
CA GLY A 257 12.47 -8.60 6.67
C GLY A 257 12.01 -10.02 6.98
N GLN A 258 12.91 -10.99 7.20
CA GLN A 258 12.53 -12.41 7.22
C GLN A 258 11.65 -12.78 8.42
N VAL A 259 10.46 -13.32 8.14
CA VAL A 259 9.53 -13.90 9.13
C VAL A 259 9.06 -15.31 8.74
N PHE A 260 9.36 -15.78 7.54
CA PHE A 260 9.03 -17.12 7.04
C PHE A 260 10.29 -17.91 6.62
N ASP A 261 10.11 -19.20 6.34
CA ASP A 261 11.17 -20.06 5.80
C ASP A 261 11.42 -19.77 4.31
N SER A 262 12.68 -19.57 3.93
CA SER A 262 13.06 -19.26 2.54
C SER A 262 12.73 -20.38 1.56
N GLY A 263 12.64 -21.63 2.01
CA GLY A 263 12.24 -22.77 1.20
C GLY A 263 10.79 -22.71 0.69
N LEU A 264 9.95 -21.82 1.24
CA LEU A 264 8.57 -21.61 0.79
C LEU A 264 8.47 -20.67 -0.42
N TRP A 265 9.46 -19.80 -0.64
CA TRP A 265 9.36 -18.69 -1.58
C TRP A 265 9.07 -19.12 -3.02
N GLU A 266 9.77 -20.11 -3.55
CA GLU A 266 9.59 -20.54 -4.94
C GLU A 266 8.16 -21.03 -5.21
N GLY A 267 7.55 -21.72 -4.25
CA GLY A 267 6.15 -22.16 -4.34
C GLY A 267 5.16 -20.99 -4.24
N VAL A 268 5.45 -20.03 -3.35
CA VAL A 268 4.66 -18.81 -3.20
C VAL A 268 4.70 -17.99 -4.48
N ARG A 269 5.89 -17.63 -4.95
CA ARG A 269 6.11 -16.86 -6.19
C ARG A 269 5.48 -17.56 -7.38
N GLY A 270 5.71 -18.86 -7.55
CA GLY A 270 5.13 -19.63 -8.65
C GLY A 270 3.61 -19.50 -8.71
N ASN A 271 2.93 -19.65 -7.57
CA ASN A 271 1.46 -19.52 -7.52
C ASN A 271 0.97 -18.07 -7.70
N LEU A 272 1.72 -17.07 -7.24
CA LEU A 272 1.35 -15.66 -7.42
C LEU A 272 1.53 -15.20 -8.86
N THR A 273 2.53 -15.71 -9.58
CA THR A 273 2.82 -15.34 -10.98
C THR A 273 2.11 -16.20 -12.03
N ASP A 274 1.43 -17.27 -11.62
CA ASP A 274 0.62 -18.08 -12.52
C ASP A 274 -0.75 -17.41 -12.74
N GLY A 275 -0.99 -16.89 -13.96
CA GLY A 275 -2.22 -16.19 -14.34
C GLY A 275 -3.53 -17.00 -14.21
N GLY A 276 -3.44 -18.32 -14.07
CA GLY A 276 -4.57 -19.20 -13.76
C GLY A 276 -4.78 -19.44 -12.26
N VAL A 277 -3.78 -19.14 -11.42
CA VAL A 277 -3.80 -19.37 -9.97
C VAL A 277 -3.89 -18.04 -9.22
N LEU A 278 -2.90 -17.15 -9.35
CA LEU A 278 -2.89 -15.79 -8.77
C LEU A 278 -3.04 -15.75 -7.25
N ARG A 279 -2.70 -16.84 -6.59
CA ARG A 279 -2.91 -16.99 -5.15
C ARG A 279 -1.96 -18.00 -4.53
N ALA A 280 -1.17 -17.56 -3.56
CA ALA A 280 -0.43 -18.44 -2.67
C ALA A 280 -1.27 -18.75 -1.42
N ARG A 281 -1.34 -20.03 -1.05
CA ARG A 281 -1.90 -20.49 0.22
C ARG A 281 -0.87 -21.29 0.99
N LEU A 282 -0.68 -20.90 2.24
CA LEU A 282 0.20 -21.58 3.17
C LEU A 282 -0.60 -21.91 4.43
N GLU A 283 -0.45 -23.14 4.92
CA GLU A 283 -1.16 -23.65 6.09
C GLU A 283 -0.19 -24.11 7.16
N ASN A 284 -0.50 -23.83 8.42
CA ASN A 284 0.28 -24.22 9.59
C ASN A 284 1.76 -23.86 9.45
N ILE A 285 2.04 -22.62 9.06
CA ILE A 285 3.41 -22.15 8.85
C ILE A 285 4.01 -21.60 10.13
N GLN A 286 5.28 -21.92 10.34
CA GLN A 286 6.07 -21.34 11.41
C GLN A 286 6.43 -19.90 11.05
N VAL A 287 5.91 -18.96 11.85
CA VAL A 287 6.38 -17.57 11.88
C VAL A 287 7.64 -17.54 12.74
N LYS A 288 8.71 -16.96 12.20
CA LYS A 288 9.98 -16.75 12.90
C LYS A 288 9.90 -15.48 13.73
N ASP A 289 10.64 -15.49 14.84
CA ASP A 289 10.88 -14.28 15.61
C ASP A 289 11.70 -13.29 14.76
N ASN A 290 11.32 -12.02 14.79
CA ASN A 290 11.99 -10.93 14.09
C ASN A 290 11.91 -9.65 14.93
N GLU A 291 13.03 -9.29 15.57
CA GLU A 291 13.14 -8.12 16.45
C GLU A 291 12.94 -6.80 15.68
N TYR A 292 13.45 -6.71 14.44
CA TYR A 292 13.32 -5.52 13.61
C TYR A 292 11.85 -5.17 13.32
N LEU A 293 11.07 -6.19 12.97
CA LEU A 293 9.64 -6.08 12.69
C LEU A 293 8.78 -6.23 13.95
N GLY A 294 9.34 -6.54 15.13
CA GLY A 294 8.59 -6.77 16.36
C GLY A 294 7.65 -8.00 16.30
N VAL A 295 7.97 -8.97 15.45
CA VAL A 295 7.16 -10.20 15.26
C VAL A 295 7.69 -11.28 16.18
N GLU A 296 6.84 -11.83 17.03
CA GLU A 296 7.19 -12.98 17.88
C GLU A 296 6.93 -14.30 17.15
N ALA A 297 7.74 -15.33 17.41
CA ALA A 297 7.53 -16.65 16.82
C ALA A 297 6.19 -17.30 17.26
N TYR A 298 5.39 -17.75 16.28
CA TYR A 298 4.18 -18.54 16.51
C TYR A 298 3.84 -19.40 15.29
N ASN A 299 2.80 -20.24 15.39
CA ASN A 299 2.28 -20.98 14.25
C ASN A 299 1.06 -20.26 13.68
N LEU A 300 1.20 -19.73 12.47
CA LEU A 300 0.10 -19.14 11.72
C LEU A 300 -0.70 -20.26 11.05
N LYS A 301 -2.03 -20.29 11.26
CA LYS A 301 -2.87 -21.36 10.71
C LYS A 301 -3.01 -21.21 9.20
N ASN A 302 -3.31 -20.00 8.73
CA ASN A 302 -3.51 -19.74 7.31
C ASN A 302 -2.91 -18.40 6.89
N LEU A 303 -2.14 -18.42 5.79
CA LEU A 303 -1.77 -17.23 5.02
C LEU A 303 -2.23 -17.41 3.58
N ILE A 304 -3.12 -16.54 3.14
CA ILE A 304 -3.55 -16.43 1.74
C ILE A 304 -3.09 -15.09 1.21
N ILE A 305 -2.35 -15.11 0.10
CA ILE A 305 -1.91 -13.92 -0.62
C ILE A 305 -2.52 -13.99 -2.02
N PHE A 306 -3.31 -13.00 -2.38
CA PHE A 306 -3.78 -12.79 -3.74
C PHE A 306 -2.81 -11.87 -4.48
N SER A 307 -2.44 -12.25 -5.70
CA SER A 307 -1.66 -11.40 -6.59
C SER A 307 -2.58 -10.57 -7.47
N ASN A 308 -2.09 -9.41 -7.90
CA ASN A 308 -2.66 -8.64 -8.99
C ASN A 308 -2.01 -8.98 -10.33
N GLU A 309 -1.39 -10.14 -10.56
CA GLU A 309 -0.85 -10.48 -11.89
C GLU A 309 -1.95 -10.67 -12.96
N ARG A 310 -1.62 -10.45 -14.24
CA ARG A 310 -2.61 -10.51 -15.32
C ARG A 310 -3.23 -11.90 -15.46
N SER A 311 -4.55 -11.94 -15.58
CA SER A 311 -5.33 -13.17 -15.79
C SER A 311 -6.11 -13.14 -17.11
N ASP A 312 -5.64 -13.92 -18.08
CA ASP A 312 -6.41 -14.13 -19.31
C ASP A 312 -7.69 -14.93 -19.05
N GLU A 313 -7.72 -15.78 -18.02
CA GLU A 313 -8.93 -16.51 -17.63
C GLU A 313 -10.04 -15.55 -17.20
N PHE A 314 -9.72 -14.59 -16.33
CA PHE A 314 -10.65 -13.54 -15.94
C PHE A 314 -11.08 -12.66 -17.11
N LEU A 315 -10.14 -12.14 -17.90
CA LEU A 315 -10.48 -11.26 -19.02
C LEU A 315 -11.34 -11.96 -20.07
N ASN A 316 -11.11 -13.26 -20.32
CA ASN A 316 -11.93 -14.05 -21.24
C ASN A 316 -13.19 -14.65 -20.58
N SER A 317 -13.45 -14.35 -19.31
CA SER A 317 -14.67 -14.80 -18.62
C SER A 317 -15.89 -13.95 -18.96
N PHE A 318 -15.70 -12.72 -19.45
CA PHE A 318 -16.77 -11.85 -19.92
C PHE A 318 -17.38 -12.36 -21.23
N GLU A 319 -18.71 -12.33 -21.33
CA GLU A 319 -19.44 -12.69 -22.55
C GLU A 319 -19.18 -11.68 -23.68
N ASP A 320 -19.06 -10.39 -23.35
CA ASP A 320 -18.65 -9.35 -24.30
C ASP A 320 -17.11 -9.29 -24.44
N GLY A 321 -16.58 -10.06 -25.39
CA GLY A 321 -15.15 -10.12 -25.68
C GLY A 321 -14.50 -8.78 -26.09
N LYS A 322 -15.26 -7.70 -26.27
CA LYS A 322 -14.68 -6.34 -26.41
C LYS A 322 -14.01 -5.86 -25.13
N ILE A 323 -14.45 -6.29 -23.94
CA ILE A 323 -13.83 -5.92 -22.67
C ILE A 323 -12.36 -6.36 -22.68
N ALA A 324 -12.11 -7.66 -22.85
CA ALA A 324 -10.76 -8.22 -22.97
C ALA A 324 -9.91 -7.53 -24.07
N ALA A 325 -10.52 -7.22 -25.21
CA ALA A 325 -9.84 -6.62 -26.35
C ALA A 325 -9.56 -5.11 -26.21
N LYS A 326 -10.07 -4.46 -25.16
CA LYS A 326 -9.98 -3.00 -24.96
C LYS A 326 -9.30 -2.59 -23.66
N VAL A 327 -9.21 -3.50 -22.69
CA VAL A 327 -8.34 -3.35 -21.52
C VAL A 327 -6.90 -3.15 -21.99
N ASP A 328 -6.17 -2.21 -21.39
CA ASP A 328 -4.78 -1.92 -21.75
C ASP A 328 -3.89 -3.19 -21.62
N ASP A 329 -2.93 -3.35 -22.51
CA ASP A 329 -2.00 -4.48 -22.49
C ASP A 329 -1.11 -4.47 -21.22
N ARG A 330 -0.92 -3.29 -20.62
CA ARG A 330 -0.20 -3.13 -19.35
C ARG A 330 -1.03 -3.58 -18.15
N TRP A 331 -2.38 -3.54 -18.25
CA TRP A 331 -3.25 -3.96 -17.16
C TRP A 331 -2.91 -5.37 -16.69
N PRO A 332 -2.87 -5.61 -15.37
CA PRO A 332 -3.23 -4.72 -14.25
C PRO A 332 -2.04 -3.96 -13.64
N ASN A 333 -0.92 -3.85 -14.35
CA ASN A 333 0.32 -3.24 -13.88
C ASN A 333 0.72 -2.06 -14.77
N ASN A 334 1.83 -1.41 -14.44
CA ASN A 334 2.50 -0.40 -15.25
C ASN A 334 1.59 0.76 -15.71
N PHE A 335 0.62 1.12 -14.87
CA PHE A 335 -0.24 2.26 -15.13
C PHE A 335 0.50 3.58 -14.86
N PRO A 336 0.26 4.61 -15.67
CA PRO A 336 0.67 5.97 -15.31
C PRO A 336 -0.20 6.49 -14.15
N VAL A 337 0.02 7.75 -13.75
CA VAL A 337 -0.73 8.44 -12.68
C VAL A 337 -2.27 8.40 -12.84
N SER A 338 -2.77 8.07 -14.03
CA SER A 338 -4.19 7.82 -14.26
C SER A 338 -4.46 6.49 -14.96
N ILE A 339 -5.56 5.86 -14.56
CA ILE A 339 -6.09 4.64 -15.12
C ILE A 339 -7.41 4.93 -15.85
N PRO A 340 -7.63 4.46 -17.08
CA PRO A 340 -8.90 4.63 -17.79
C PRO A 340 -10.11 4.05 -17.03
N THR A 341 -11.31 4.51 -17.34
CA THR A 341 -12.56 4.04 -16.71
C THR A 341 -12.74 2.52 -16.81
N LEU A 342 -12.57 1.96 -18.02
CA LEU A 342 -12.64 0.51 -18.22
C LEU A 342 -11.66 -0.24 -17.32
N ASP A 343 -10.37 0.11 -17.40
CA ASP A 343 -9.29 -0.56 -16.67
C ASP A 343 -9.49 -0.47 -15.15
N SER A 344 -10.00 0.66 -14.66
CA SER A 344 -10.41 0.87 -13.27
C SER A 344 -11.51 -0.12 -12.90
N ASN A 345 -12.65 -0.09 -13.59
CA ASN A 345 -13.77 -0.98 -13.30
C ASN A 345 -13.36 -2.46 -13.39
N VAL A 346 -12.54 -2.83 -14.36
CA VAL A 346 -12.00 -4.18 -14.54
C VAL A 346 -11.08 -4.57 -13.38
N MET A 347 -10.32 -3.65 -12.80
CA MET A 347 -9.56 -3.91 -11.57
C MET A 347 -10.46 -4.28 -10.39
N CYS A 348 -11.56 -3.55 -10.18
CA CYS A 348 -12.53 -3.90 -9.12
C CYS A 348 -13.16 -5.28 -9.34
N MET A 349 -13.61 -5.55 -10.57
CA MET A 349 -14.16 -6.84 -10.95
C MET A 349 -13.14 -7.97 -10.79
N PHE A 350 -11.85 -7.69 -10.97
CA PHE A 350 -10.80 -8.69 -10.84
C PHE A 350 -10.60 -9.13 -9.39
N GLU A 351 -10.65 -8.19 -8.45
CA GLU A 351 -10.61 -8.52 -7.02
C GLU A 351 -11.83 -9.33 -6.58
N ASP A 352 -13.02 -8.93 -7.03
CA ASP A 352 -14.26 -9.64 -6.75
C ASP A 352 -14.25 -11.06 -7.33
N TRP A 353 -13.86 -11.20 -8.60
CA TRP A 353 -13.70 -12.49 -9.27
C TRP A 353 -12.71 -13.42 -8.56
N LYS A 354 -11.58 -12.90 -8.06
CA LYS A 354 -10.62 -13.69 -7.27
C LYS A 354 -11.27 -14.23 -5.99
N ILE A 355 -12.03 -13.40 -5.28
CA ILE A 355 -12.76 -13.82 -4.08
C ILE A 355 -13.79 -14.89 -4.41
N GLU A 356 -14.59 -14.71 -5.46
CA GLU A 356 -15.59 -15.69 -5.89
C GLU A 356 -14.95 -17.03 -6.31
N LYS A 357 -13.88 -16.97 -7.11
CA LYS A 357 -13.14 -18.14 -7.58
C LYS A 357 -12.62 -19.02 -6.44
N TYR A 358 -12.21 -18.39 -5.33
CA TYR A 358 -11.62 -19.07 -4.18
C TYR A 358 -12.54 -19.10 -2.95
N LEU A 359 -13.83 -18.80 -3.11
CA LEU A 359 -14.78 -18.63 -2.01
C LEU A 359 -14.89 -19.86 -1.09
N ASP A 360 -14.81 -21.07 -1.64
CA ASP A 360 -14.89 -22.30 -0.84
C ASP A 360 -13.67 -22.47 0.09
N GLU A 361 -12.52 -21.96 -0.29
CA GLU A 361 -11.32 -21.95 0.55
C GLU A 361 -11.38 -20.85 1.62
N LEU A 362 -12.01 -19.72 1.30
CA LEU A 362 -12.18 -18.61 2.24
C LEU A 362 -13.22 -18.91 3.32
N LYS A 363 -14.28 -19.67 2.99
CA LYS A 363 -15.34 -20.06 3.94
C LYS A 363 -14.88 -20.97 5.08
N VAL A 364 -13.70 -21.58 4.98
CA VAL A 364 -13.16 -22.50 6.00
C VAL A 364 -12.14 -21.86 6.94
N LEU A 365 -11.82 -20.58 6.72
CA LEU A 365 -11.04 -19.74 7.63
C LEU A 365 -11.91 -19.22 8.77
#